data_AF-A0A7V4G6B7-F1
#
_entry.id   AF-A0A7V4G6B7-F1
#
_cell.length_a   1.000
_cell.length_b   1.000
_cell.length_c   1.000
_cell.angle_alpha   90.00
_cell.angle_beta   90.00
_cell.angle_gamma   90.00
#
_symmetry.space_group_name_H-M   'P 1'
#
loop_
_entity.id
_entity.type
_entity.pdbx_description
1 polymer ?
#
loop_
_entity_poly.entity_id
_entity_poly.type
_entity_poly.pdbx_seq_one_letter_code
_entity_poly.pdbx_strand_id
1 'polypeptide(L)'
;MDKCIACGLCAEKCPKKVADPYNVGLGNRKAIYLHYSQTVPLKYAIDPAACLYFLKGKCKACEKFCPTGAINFADPGRTLTLQVGAVIAAPGYRPFDPQVLEAYGYSRIPDVVTGLEFERLLSAGGPFQGHVVRLSDHQEPRKVAWIQCVGSRSRDGRGNPYCSTVCCMYAVKQALVTADHLPGASQTIFYMDLRAHNKEFERYYQDARAKGVRFVQARPHTILPGPNRKGVRVEYINEDGRQVEEDFDLAVLSVGLEAPDGARELAATLGIELNRFNFVDTTSFTPVATSRPGIYVCGACEAP
;
A
#
# COMPACT_ATOMS: atom_id res chain seq x y z
N MET A 1 -23.95 -15.94 -8.40
CA MET A 1 -23.61 -15.00 -7.31
C MET A 1 -24.60 -15.06 -6.14
N ASP A 2 -25.90 -15.17 -6.40
CA ASP A 2 -26.97 -15.07 -5.39
C ASP A 2 -26.95 -16.18 -4.33
N LYS A 3 -26.56 -17.40 -4.72
CA LYS A 3 -26.47 -18.56 -3.82
C LYS A 3 -25.36 -18.46 -2.76
N CYS A 4 -24.35 -17.60 -2.96
CA CYS A 4 -23.21 -17.53 -2.05
C CYS A 4 -23.59 -16.80 -0.76
N ILE A 5 -23.51 -17.48 0.38
CA ILE A 5 -23.81 -16.91 1.71
C ILE A 5 -22.55 -16.45 2.46
N ALA A 6 -21.38 -16.47 1.81
CA ALA A 6 -20.10 -16.04 2.36
C ALA A 6 -19.70 -16.67 3.71
N CYS A 7 -20.07 -17.94 3.95
CA CYS A 7 -19.76 -18.64 5.20
C CYS A 7 -18.30 -19.11 5.35
N GLY A 8 -17.48 -19.03 4.31
CA GLY A 8 -16.04 -19.31 4.37
C GLY A 8 -15.59 -20.78 4.34
N LEU A 9 -16.50 -21.75 4.47
CA LEU A 9 -16.19 -23.18 4.40
C LEU A 9 -15.39 -23.57 3.15
N CYS A 10 -15.69 -22.96 2.01
CA CYS A 10 -15.01 -23.24 0.76
C CYS A 10 -13.52 -22.83 0.77
N ALA A 11 -13.18 -21.73 1.44
CA ALA A 11 -11.81 -21.25 1.60
C ALA A 11 -11.04 -22.08 2.63
N GLU A 12 -11.68 -22.45 3.75
CA GLU A 12 -11.08 -23.34 4.75
C GLU A 12 -10.60 -24.65 4.14
N LYS A 13 -11.42 -25.25 3.27
CA LYS A 13 -11.12 -26.53 2.60
C LYS A 13 -10.24 -26.39 1.35
N CYS A 14 -9.90 -25.18 0.92
CA CYS A 14 -9.00 -24.98 -0.21
C CYS A 14 -7.55 -25.31 0.19
N PRO A 15 -6.88 -26.26 -0.49
CA PRO A 15 -5.51 -26.65 -0.13
C PRO A 15 -4.45 -25.65 -0.63
N LYS A 16 -4.76 -24.86 -1.66
CA LYS A 16 -3.80 -23.92 -2.26
C LYS A 16 -3.69 -22.64 -1.42
N LYS A 17 -2.46 -22.35 -0.99
CA LYS A 17 -2.06 -21.04 -0.45
C LYS A 17 -1.51 -20.15 -1.56
N VAL A 18 -1.82 -18.87 -1.50
CA VAL A 18 -1.41 -17.82 -2.45
C VAL A 18 -1.00 -16.62 -1.63
N ALA A 19 0.10 -15.94 -1.99
CA ALA A 19 0.46 -14.66 -1.37
C ALA A 19 -0.74 -13.71 -1.46
N ASP A 20 -1.04 -13.01 -0.37
CA ASP A 20 -2.22 -12.15 -0.28
C ASP A 20 -1.92 -10.73 -0.77
N PRO A 21 -2.40 -10.31 -1.95
CA PRO A 21 -2.10 -8.98 -2.48
C PRO A 21 -2.73 -7.85 -1.64
N TYR A 22 -3.88 -8.10 -1.00
CA TYR A 22 -4.52 -7.11 -0.14
C TYR A 22 -3.68 -6.83 1.11
N ASN A 23 -3.01 -7.85 1.61
CA ASN A 23 -2.04 -7.76 2.70
C ASN A 23 -0.59 -7.59 2.20
N VAL A 24 -0.40 -7.11 0.96
CA VAL A 24 0.90 -6.81 0.34
C VAL A 24 1.95 -7.92 0.50
N GLY A 25 1.51 -9.19 0.46
CA GLY A 25 2.39 -10.34 0.56
C GLY A 25 2.83 -10.73 1.98
N LEU A 26 2.43 -9.99 3.03
CA LEU A 26 2.73 -10.28 4.44
C LEU A 26 1.99 -11.51 4.99
N GLY A 27 1.22 -12.19 4.15
CA GLY A 27 0.43 -13.36 4.53
C GLY A 27 -0.03 -14.15 3.32
N ASN A 28 -0.76 -15.22 3.59
CA ASN A 28 -1.31 -16.07 2.54
C ASN A 28 -2.84 -16.07 2.59
N ARG A 29 -3.46 -15.89 1.43
CA ARG A 29 -4.86 -16.22 1.19
C ARG A 29 -4.98 -17.60 0.54
N LYS A 30 -6.22 -17.99 0.27
CA LYS A 30 -6.58 -19.20 -0.48
C LYS A 30 -6.87 -18.87 -1.94
N ALA A 31 -6.87 -19.87 -2.81
CA ALA A 31 -7.25 -19.67 -4.22
C ALA A 31 -8.74 -19.27 -4.37
N ILE A 32 -9.62 -19.74 -3.48
CA ILE A 32 -10.98 -19.18 -3.30
C ILE A 32 -10.97 -18.27 -2.08
N TYR A 33 -11.35 -17.00 -2.24
CA TYR A 33 -11.07 -15.95 -1.27
C TYR A 33 -12.14 -14.86 -1.23
N LEU A 34 -12.18 -14.12 -0.11
CA LEU A 34 -12.72 -12.76 -0.06
C LEU A 34 -11.54 -11.79 -0.20
N HIS A 35 -11.74 -10.66 -0.88
CA HIS A 35 -10.68 -9.67 -1.03
C HIS A 35 -10.23 -9.11 0.33
N TYR A 36 -11.19 -8.83 1.21
CA TYR A 36 -11.00 -8.50 2.62
C TYR A 36 -12.30 -8.85 3.38
N SER A 37 -12.27 -8.82 4.71
CA SER A 37 -13.37 -9.31 5.55
C SER A 37 -14.68 -8.52 5.39
N GLN A 38 -14.62 -7.24 5.02
CA GLN A 38 -15.79 -6.39 4.77
C GLN A 38 -16.00 -6.10 3.27
N THR A 39 -15.52 -6.98 2.38
CA THR A 39 -15.67 -6.76 0.92
C THR A 39 -17.13 -6.61 0.51
N VAL A 40 -17.39 -5.69 -0.43
CA VAL A 40 -18.73 -5.43 -0.97
C VAL A 40 -18.69 -5.64 -2.50
N PRO A 41 -19.52 -6.55 -3.05
CA PRO A 41 -20.44 -7.45 -2.35
C PRO A 41 -19.68 -8.52 -1.55
N LEU A 42 -20.22 -8.92 -0.38
CA LEU A 42 -19.62 -9.95 0.48
C LEU A 42 -19.79 -11.34 -0.16
N LYS A 43 -18.91 -11.66 -1.12
CA LYS A 43 -18.98 -12.86 -1.95
C LYS A 43 -17.57 -13.38 -2.25
N TYR A 44 -17.40 -14.70 -2.19
CA TYR A 44 -16.14 -15.35 -2.52
C TYR A 44 -15.91 -15.35 -4.03
N ALA A 45 -14.66 -15.14 -4.43
CA ALA A 45 -14.17 -15.30 -5.80
C ALA A 45 -13.13 -16.42 -5.88
N ILE A 46 -12.97 -17.03 -7.06
CA ILE A 46 -11.92 -18.02 -7.32
C ILE A 46 -10.89 -17.34 -8.22
N ASP A 47 -9.63 -17.36 -7.80
CA ASP A 47 -8.49 -16.94 -8.59
C ASP A 47 -8.12 -18.04 -9.60
N PRO A 48 -8.37 -17.84 -10.91
CA PRO A 48 -8.10 -18.87 -11.91
C PRO A 48 -6.61 -19.17 -12.08
N ALA A 49 -5.73 -18.18 -11.86
CA ALA A 49 -4.29 -18.34 -12.01
C ALA A 49 -3.67 -19.20 -10.90
N ALA A 50 -4.35 -19.30 -9.74
CA ALA A 50 -3.88 -20.09 -8.61
C ALA A 50 -4.65 -21.40 -8.37
N CYS A 51 -5.90 -21.49 -8.82
CA CYS A 51 -6.80 -22.60 -8.51
C CYS A 51 -6.34 -23.93 -9.13
N LEU A 52 -6.18 -24.96 -8.30
CA LEU A 52 -5.75 -26.29 -8.76
C LEU A 52 -6.77 -26.98 -9.69
N TYR A 53 -8.03 -26.57 -9.70
CA TYR A 53 -9.01 -27.04 -10.69
C TYR A 53 -8.62 -26.54 -12.09
N PHE A 54 -8.43 -25.23 -12.24
CA PHE A 54 -8.10 -24.64 -13.55
C PHE A 54 -6.69 -25.00 -14.01
N LEU A 55 -5.75 -25.21 -13.08
CA LEU A 55 -4.37 -25.58 -13.40
C LEU A 55 -4.17 -27.08 -13.69
N LYS A 56 -4.93 -27.98 -13.04
CA LYS A 56 -4.68 -29.44 -13.07
C LYS A 56 -5.93 -30.31 -13.31
N GLY A 57 -7.11 -29.72 -13.38
CA GLY A 57 -8.38 -30.39 -13.69
C GLY A 57 -9.03 -31.23 -12.59
N LYS A 58 -8.40 -31.38 -11.41
CA LYS A 58 -8.83 -32.40 -10.42
C LYS A 58 -9.43 -31.87 -9.11
N CYS A 59 -9.02 -30.68 -8.65
CA CYS A 59 -9.41 -30.22 -7.32
C CYS A 59 -10.82 -29.64 -7.32
N LYS A 60 -11.76 -30.23 -6.56
CA LYS A 60 -13.14 -29.73 -6.40
C LYS A 60 -13.56 -29.62 -4.93
N ALA A 61 -12.59 -29.47 -4.03
CA ALA A 61 -12.85 -29.44 -2.59
C ALA A 61 -13.82 -28.32 -2.21
N CYS A 62 -13.61 -27.10 -2.70
CA CYS A 62 -14.48 -25.97 -2.40
C CYS A 62 -15.94 -26.23 -2.85
N GLU A 63 -16.16 -26.81 -4.02
CA GLU A 63 -17.49 -27.20 -4.54
C GLU A 63 -18.15 -28.25 -3.63
N LYS A 64 -17.43 -29.32 -3.27
CA LYS A 64 -17.93 -30.39 -2.39
C LYS A 64 -18.43 -29.89 -1.03
N PHE A 65 -17.75 -28.90 -0.45
CA PHE A 65 -18.05 -28.40 0.90
C PHE A 65 -18.94 -27.15 0.90
N CYS A 66 -19.39 -26.66 -0.26
CA CYS A 66 -20.28 -25.50 -0.33
C CYS A 66 -21.74 -25.92 -0.04
N PRO A 67 -22.34 -25.50 1.09
CA PRO A 67 -23.67 -25.98 1.47
C PRO A 67 -24.79 -25.48 0.54
N THR A 68 -24.57 -24.38 -0.18
CA THR A 68 -25.56 -23.77 -1.07
C THR A 68 -25.35 -24.10 -2.55
N GLY A 69 -24.32 -24.89 -2.89
CA GLY A 69 -23.98 -25.20 -4.28
C GLY A 69 -23.71 -23.95 -5.13
N ALA A 70 -23.08 -22.93 -4.53
CA ALA A 70 -22.87 -21.64 -5.18
C ALA A 70 -21.67 -21.60 -6.15
N ILE A 71 -20.78 -22.58 -6.09
CA ILE A 71 -19.55 -22.62 -6.90
C ILE A 71 -19.90 -23.14 -8.30
N ASN A 72 -19.51 -22.38 -9.32
CA ASN A 72 -19.65 -22.75 -10.72
C ASN A 72 -18.31 -22.55 -11.43
N PHE A 73 -17.61 -23.65 -11.74
CA PHE A 73 -16.35 -23.59 -12.48
C PHE A 73 -16.52 -23.33 -13.98
N ALA A 74 -17.73 -23.53 -14.51
CA ALA A 74 -18.07 -23.32 -15.91
C ALA A 74 -18.77 -21.97 -16.13
N ASP A 75 -18.61 -21.01 -15.21
CA ASP A 75 -19.11 -19.65 -15.39
C ASP A 75 -18.39 -19.00 -16.59
N PRO A 76 -19.09 -18.72 -17.70
CA PRO A 76 -18.46 -18.20 -18.92
C PRO A 76 -18.12 -16.70 -18.80
N GLY A 77 -18.46 -16.06 -17.68
CA GLY A 77 -18.53 -14.61 -17.61
C GLY A 77 -19.67 -14.07 -18.46
N ARG A 78 -19.79 -12.74 -18.51
CA ARG A 78 -20.80 -12.06 -19.33
C ARG A 78 -20.23 -10.76 -19.89
N THR A 79 -20.49 -10.51 -21.17
CA THR A 79 -20.25 -9.19 -21.77
C THR A 79 -21.56 -8.41 -21.68
N LEU A 80 -21.50 -7.22 -21.09
CA LEU A 80 -22.66 -6.32 -20.98
C LEU A 80 -22.41 -5.11 -21.87
N THR A 81 -23.38 -4.78 -22.72
CA THR A 81 -23.39 -3.53 -23.47
C THR A 81 -24.26 -2.52 -22.73
N LEU A 82 -23.64 -1.44 -22.26
CA LEU A 82 -24.31 -0.37 -21.53
C LEU A 82 -24.28 0.89 -22.40
N GLN A 83 -25.43 1.53 -22.57
CA GLN A 83 -25.51 2.87 -23.16
C GLN A 83 -25.39 3.88 -22.02
N VAL A 84 -24.33 4.68 -22.05
CA VAL A 84 -24.03 5.68 -21.02
C VAL A 84 -23.78 7.04 -21.65
N GLY A 85 -24.20 8.11 -20.98
CA GLY A 85 -23.94 9.49 -21.43
C GLY A 85 -22.56 10.02 -21.06
N ALA A 86 -21.92 9.44 -20.03
CA ALA A 86 -20.61 9.82 -19.56
C ALA A 86 -19.88 8.64 -18.89
N VAL A 87 -18.54 8.76 -18.80
CA VAL A 87 -17.65 7.80 -18.13
C VAL A 87 -16.77 8.54 -17.14
N ILE A 88 -16.54 7.97 -15.95
CA ILE A 88 -15.61 8.51 -14.94
C ILE A 88 -14.49 7.49 -14.74
N ALA A 89 -13.26 7.88 -15.05
CA ALA A 89 -12.06 7.10 -14.80
C ALA A 89 -11.59 7.30 -13.36
N ALA A 90 -11.58 6.21 -12.58
CA ALA A 90 -11.13 6.21 -11.18
C ALA A 90 -10.28 4.98 -10.79
N PRO A 91 -9.28 4.54 -11.60
CA PRO A 91 -8.45 3.37 -11.26
C PRO A 91 -7.53 3.57 -10.04
N GLY A 92 -7.44 4.79 -9.49
CA GLY A 92 -6.63 5.08 -8.33
C GLY A 92 -5.14 5.22 -8.67
N TYR A 93 -4.28 4.55 -7.90
CA TYR A 93 -2.82 4.70 -7.98
C TYR A 93 -2.14 3.36 -7.71
N ARG A 94 -0.81 3.30 -7.91
CA ARG A 94 0.03 2.24 -7.36
C ARG A 94 1.11 2.84 -6.44
N PRO A 95 1.49 2.19 -5.32
CA PRO A 95 2.63 2.61 -4.53
C PRO A 95 3.93 2.51 -5.33
N PHE A 96 4.88 3.41 -5.06
CA PHE A 96 6.25 3.29 -5.55
C PHE A 96 6.93 2.04 -4.97
N ASP A 97 7.65 1.29 -5.81
CA ASP A 97 8.43 0.12 -5.40
C ASP A 97 9.86 0.55 -4.98
N PRO A 98 10.21 0.50 -3.68
CA PRO A 98 11.50 0.97 -3.20
C PRO A 98 12.65 -0.01 -3.42
N GLN A 99 12.43 -1.17 -4.06
CA GLN A 99 13.52 -2.10 -4.39
C GLN A 99 14.62 -1.46 -5.25
N VAL A 100 14.27 -0.47 -6.08
CA VAL A 100 15.24 0.28 -6.90
C VAL A 100 16.15 1.19 -6.09
N LEU A 101 15.80 1.47 -4.83
CA LEU A 101 16.58 2.29 -3.90
C LEU A 101 17.40 1.38 -2.97
N GLU A 102 18.40 0.71 -3.53
CA GLU A 102 19.20 -0.31 -2.83
C GLU A 102 19.77 0.15 -1.48
N ALA A 103 20.11 1.44 -1.37
CA ALA A 103 20.65 2.06 -0.16
C ALA A 103 19.67 2.03 1.04
N TYR A 104 18.36 1.89 0.79
CA TYR A 104 17.35 1.72 1.83
C TYR A 104 17.14 0.26 2.23
N GLY A 105 17.76 -0.70 1.54
CA GLY A 105 17.84 -2.07 2.00
C GLY A 105 16.52 -2.86 2.01
N TYR A 106 15.45 -2.35 1.40
CA TYR A 106 14.11 -2.95 1.41
C TYR A 106 14.10 -4.45 1.05
N SER A 107 14.77 -4.86 -0.04
CA SER A 107 14.81 -6.28 -0.44
C SER A 107 15.74 -7.17 0.40
N ARG A 108 16.57 -6.59 1.27
CA ARG A 108 17.70 -7.28 1.94
C ARG A 108 17.59 -7.30 3.46
N ILE A 109 16.86 -6.35 4.03
CA ILE A 109 16.72 -6.16 5.47
C ILE A 109 15.24 -6.39 5.81
N PRO A 110 14.89 -7.50 6.49
CA PRO A 110 13.49 -7.85 6.77
C PRO A 110 12.74 -6.76 7.56
N ASP A 111 13.45 -6.00 8.40
CA ASP A 111 12.86 -4.96 9.25
C ASP A 111 12.80 -3.58 8.58
N VAL A 112 12.96 -3.54 7.25
CA VAL A 112 12.62 -2.40 6.41
C VAL A 112 11.31 -2.73 5.69
N VAL A 113 10.26 -1.98 6.00
CA VAL A 113 8.93 -2.14 5.39
C VAL A 113 8.48 -0.84 4.75
N THR A 114 7.53 -0.90 3.82
CA THR A 114 6.85 0.26 3.26
C THR A 114 5.75 0.77 4.18
N GLY A 115 5.33 2.02 4.01
CA GLY A 115 4.19 2.58 4.72
C GLY A 115 2.88 1.80 4.51
N LEU A 116 2.72 1.15 3.35
CA LEU A 116 1.55 0.31 3.07
C LEU A 116 1.63 -1.05 3.79
N GLU A 117 2.80 -1.68 3.81
CA GLU A 117 3.04 -2.88 4.64
C GLU A 117 2.81 -2.58 6.11
N PHE A 118 3.33 -1.46 6.62
CA PHE A 118 3.09 -1.04 7.99
C PHE A 118 1.61 -0.83 8.29
N GLU A 119 0.84 -0.23 7.38
CA GLU A 119 -0.63 -0.13 7.53
C GLU A 119 -1.29 -1.51 7.62
N ARG A 120 -0.80 -2.50 6.86
CA ARG A 120 -1.31 -3.87 6.96
C ARG A 120 -0.89 -4.56 8.26
N LEU A 121 0.31 -4.30 8.79
CA LEU A 121 0.73 -4.77 10.12
C LEU A 121 -0.18 -4.21 11.23
N LEU A 122 -0.44 -2.91 11.18
CA LEU A 122 -1.23 -2.18 12.19
C LEU A 122 -2.75 -2.41 12.07
N SER A 123 -3.23 -2.83 10.90
CA SER A 123 -4.66 -3.07 10.69
C SER A 123 -5.18 -4.26 11.52
N ALA A 124 -6.29 -4.06 12.23
CA ALA A 124 -7.00 -5.13 12.93
C ALA A 124 -7.49 -6.25 11.97
N GLY A 125 -7.78 -5.91 10.71
CA GLY A 125 -8.10 -6.88 9.66
C GLY A 125 -6.88 -7.35 8.86
N GLY A 126 -5.68 -7.00 9.31
CA GLY A 126 -4.39 -7.38 8.72
C GLY A 126 -3.92 -8.77 9.13
N PRO A 127 -2.79 -9.24 8.57
CA PRO A 127 -2.29 -10.59 8.81
C PRO A 127 -1.79 -10.80 10.25
N PHE A 128 -1.47 -9.70 10.96
CA PHE A 128 -1.04 -9.71 12.36
C PHE A 128 -2.08 -9.12 13.31
N GLN A 129 -3.33 -8.93 12.86
CA GLN A 129 -4.46 -8.52 13.70
C GLN A 129 -4.23 -7.22 14.50
N GLY A 130 -3.41 -6.31 13.96
CA GLY A 130 -3.07 -5.03 14.58
C GLY A 130 -1.86 -5.08 15.54
N HIS A 131 -1.20 -6.22 15.67
CA HIS A 131 0.07 -6.35 16.37
C HIS A 131 1.22 -6.05 15.41
N VAL A 132 1.84 -4.88 15.58
CA VAL A 132 3.02 -4.50 14.79
C VAL A 132 4.20 -5.34 15.25
N VAL A 133 4.81 -6.06 14.30
CA VAL A 133 5.95 -6.94 14.55
C VAL A 133 7.07 -6.68 13.56
N ARG A 134 8.30 -6.93 13.99
CA ARG A 134 9.46 -7.09 13.10
C ARG A 134 9.31 -8.34 12.27
N LEU A 135 9.62 -8.27 10.98
CA LEU A 135 9.53 -9.44 10.11
C LEU A 135 10.71 -10.40 10.28
N SER A 136 11.83 -9.93 10.84
CA SER A 136 12.99 -10.78 11.12
C SER A 136 12.77 -11.80 12.23
N ASP A 137 12.04 -11.42 13.29
CA ASP A 137 11.90 -12.24 14.49
C ASP A 137 10.54 -12.18 15.20
N HIS A 138 9.56 -11.51 14.59
CA HIS A 138 8.19 -11.39 15.08
C HIS A 138 8.05 -10.73 16.46
N GLN A 139 9.05 -9.96 16.90
CA GLN A 139 8.97 -9.18 18.13
C GLN A 139 8.40 -7.79 17.89
N GLU A 140 7.74 -7.22 18.91
CA GLU A 140 7.23 -5.85 18.86
C GLU A 140 8.39 -4.83 18.82
N PRO A 141 8.41 -3.90 17.85
CA PRO A 141 9.44 -2.86 17.79
C PRO A 141 9.20 -1.79 18.86
N ARG A 142 10.24 -1.37 19.57
CA ARG A 142 10.19 -0.27 20.55
C ARG A 142 10.64 1.07 19.97
N LYS A 143 11.35 1.05 18.85
CA LYS A 143 11.87 2.26 18.21
C LYS A 143 11.71 2.18 16.69
N VAL A 144 10.89 3.06 16.13
CA VAL A 144 10.52 3.05 14.70
C VAL A 144 10.99 4.32 14.00
N ALA A 145 11.69 4.15 12.87
CA ALA A 145 12.10 5.23 11.98
C ALA A 145 11.14 5.33 10.79
N TRP A 146 10.68 6.52 10.45
CA TRP A 146 9.92 6.83 9.24
C TRP A 146 10.79 7.64 8.29
N ILE A 147 10.94 7.17 7.06
CA ILE A 147 11.80 7.80 6.06
C ILE A 147 10.91 8.45 5.00
N GLN A 148 10.91 9.78 4.95
CA GLN A 148 10.03 10.51 4.05
C GLN A 148 10.57 10.60 2.63
N CYS A 149 9.66 10.87 1.68
CA CYS A 149 9.98 11.11 0.27
C CYS A 149 10.62 9.91 -0.44
N VAL A 150 10.33 8.67 -0.03
CA VAL A 150 10.84 7.48 -0.72
C VAL A 150 10.16 7.36 -2.09
N GLY A 151 10.94 7.43 -3.16
CA GLY A 151 10.41 7.44 -4.54
C GLY A 151 9.77 8.75 -4.99
N SER A 152 9.85 9.82 -4.19
CA SER A 152 9.31 11.15 -4.49
C SER A 152 10.36 12.22 -4.29
N ARG A 153 10.19 13.37 -4.96
CA ARG A 153 11.14 14.50 -4.91
C ARG A 153 12.59 14.05 -5.18
N SER A 154 12.75 13.09 -6.09
CA SER A 154 14.02 12.56 -6.57
C SER A 154 14.25 12.97 -8.02
N ARG A 155 15.47 13.44 -8.32
CA ARG A 155 15.88 13.88 -9.67
C ARG A 155 16.95 12.97 -10.28
N ASP A 156 17.35 11.93 -9.58
CA ASP A 156 18.43 11.00 -9.94
C ASP A 156 17.97 9.87 -10.87
N GLY A 157 16.73 9.93 -11.38
CA GLY A 157 16.16 8.94 -12.28
C GLY A 157 15.67 7.65 -11.60
N ARG A 158 15.91 7.47 -10.29
CA ARG A 158 15.48 6.29 -9.52
C ARG A 158 14.18 6.49 -8.74
N GLY A 159 13.56 7.66 -8.90
CA GLY A 159 12.28 8.01 -8.31
C GLY A 159 11.66 9.18 -9.06
N ASN A 160 10.58 9.72 -8.50
CA ASN A 160 9.78 10.72 -9.18
C ASN A 160 10.15 12.15 -8.75
N PRO A 161 10.14 13.14 -9.68
CA PRO A 161 10.50 14.52 -9.35
C PRO A 161 9.37 15.30 -8.64
N TYR A 162 8.17 14.73 -8.55
CA TYR A 162 7.02 15.34 -7.87
C TYR A 162 6.91 14.89 -6.41
N CYS A 163 6.09 15.60 -5.65
CA CYS A 163 5.69 15.21 -4.30
C CYS A 163 4.45 14.32 -4.37
N SER A 164 4.40 13.26 -3.56
CA SER A 164 3.24 12.38 -3.49
C SER A 164 2.16 12.82 -2.49
N THR A 165 2.20 14.09 -2.06
CA THR A 165 1.18 14.81 -1.24
C THR A 165 0.85 14.24 0.15
N VAL A 166 0.56 12.94 0.25
CA VAL A 166 0.00 12.26 1.43
C VAL A 166 1.06 11.68 2.38
N CYS A 167 2.30 11.47 1.93
CA CYS A 167 3.31 10.72 2.69
C CYS A 167 3.76 11.38 4.00
N CYS A 168 3.75 12.72 4.08
CA CYS A 168 3.94 13.43 5.35
C CYS A 168 2.87 13.06 6.36
N MET A 169 1.62 13.07 5.94
CA MET A 169 0.49 12.99 6.86
C MET A 169 0.13 11.57 7.23
N TYR A 170 0.27 10.59 6.33
CA TYR A 170 0.12 9.20 6.76
C TYR A 170 1.24 8.81 7.73
N ALA A 171 2.47 9.31 7.58
CA ALA A 171 3.55 8.97 8.52
C ALA A 171 3.25 9.53 9.92
N VAL A 172 2.78 10.78 10.01
CA VAL A 172 2.33 11.39 11.28
C VAL A 172 1.14 10.61 11.86
N LYS A 173 0.17 10.24 11.02
CA LYS A 173 -0.99 9.41 11.44
C LYS A 173 -0.54 8.09 12.01
N GLN A 174 0.29 7.36 11.27
CA GLN A 174 0.77 6.05 11.68
C GLN A 174 1.61 6.13 12.95
N ALA A 175 2.50 7.11 13.08
CA ALA A 175 3.30 7.31 14.29
C ALA A 175 2.41 7.48 15.53
N LEU A 176 1.32 8.25 15.41
CA LEU A 176 0.34 8.42 16.48
C LEU A 176 -0.44 7.14 16.79
N VAL A 177 -1.01 6.48 15.78
CA VAL A 177 -1.80 5.25 15.98
C VAL A 177 -0.91 4.10 16.50
N THR A 178 0.37 4.08 16.10
CA THR A 178 1.33 3.10 16.64
C THR A 178 1.50 3.24 18.14
N ALA A 179 1.45 4.45 18.70
CA ALA A 179 1.55 4.65 20.14
C ALA A 179 0.35 4.07 20.91
N ASP A 180 -0.83 3.97 20.27
CA ASP A 180 -2.02 3.35 20.85
C ASP A 180 -1.92 1.81 20.86
N HIS A 181 -1.24 1.23 19.87
CA HIS A 181 -1.06 -0.22 19.73
C HIS A 181 0.20 -0.75 20.44
N LEU A 182 1.24 0.08 20.53
CA LEU A 182 2.53 -0.23 21.15
C LEU A 182 2.87 0.86 22.18
N PRO A 183 2.28 0.81 23.39
CA PRO A 183 2.55 1.79 24.44
C PRO A 183 4.05 1.85 24.78
N GLY A 184 4.62 3.05 24.72
CA GLY A 184 6.04 3.29 24.98
C GLY A 184 6.96 3.12 23.77
N ALA A 185 6.44 2.75 22.60
CA ALA A 185 7.23 2.78 21.37
C ALA A 185 7.54 4.23 20.96
N SER A 186 8.82 4.49 20.68
CA SER A 186 9.29 5.79 20.20
C SER A 186 9.28 5.86 18.69
N GLN A 187 8.85 7.00 18.16
CA GLN A 187 8.70 7.25 16.73
C GLN A 187 9.63 8.39 16.32
N THR A 188 10.37 8.21 15.22
CA THR A 188 11.17 9.27 14.60
C THR A 188 10.81 9.42 13.14
N ILE A 189 10.47 10.63 12.71
CA ILE A 189 10.17 10.96 11.31
C ILE A 189 11.33 11.77 10.74
N PHE A 190 12.01 11.20 9.74
CA PHE A 190 13.10 11.83 8.98
C PHE A 190 12.56 12.48 7.71
N TYR A 191 12.67 13.81 7.61
CA TYR A 191 12.03 14.57 6.54
C TYR A 191 12.93 15.68 5.96
N MET A 192 12.63 16.12 4.74
CA MET A 192 13.19 17.34 4.15
C MET A 192 12.34 18.56 4.51
N ASP A 193 11.06 18.49 4.13
CA ASP A 193 10.03 19.46 4.47
C ASP A 193 8.78 18.69 4.91
N LEU A 194 8.12 19.18 5.95
CA LEU A 194 6.87 18.60 6.41
C LEU A 194 5.70 19.32 5.71
N ARG A 195 4.94 18.61 4.87
CA ARG A 195 3.87 19.19 4.05
C ARG A 195 2.49 19.00 4.65
N ALA A 196 2.23 19.64 5.79
CA ALA A 196 0.96 19.62 6.52
C ALA A 196 -0.02 20.72 6.05
N HIS A 197 -0.35 20.73 4.75
CA HIS A 197 -0.92 21.90 4.06
C HIS A 197 -2.47 21.99 4.03
N ASN A 198 -3.19 20.94 4.42
CA ASN A 198 -4.65 20.96 4.45
C ASN A 198 -5.20 21.39 5.82
N LYS A 199 -6.52 21.59 5.89
CA LYS A 199 -7.23 21.99 7.11
C LYS A 199 -6.87 21.04 8.28
N GLU A 200 -6.47 21.62 9.40
CA GLU A 200 -6.03 20.93 10.62
C GLU A 200 -4.77 20.06 10.53
N PHE A 201 -4.09 19.99 9.37
CA PHE A 201 -2.91 19.13 9.24
C PHE A 201 -1.75 19.64 10.07
N GLU A 202 -1.54 20.96 10.12
CA GLU A 202 -0.53 21.58 10.98
C GLU A 202 -0.81 21.29 12.46
N ARG A 203 -2.06 21.43 12.89
CA ARG A 203 -2.47 21.07 14.26
C ARG A 203 -2.17 19.61 14.56
N TYR A 204 -2.50 18.70 13.64
CA TYR A 204 -2.24 17.27 13.79
C TYR A 204 -0.73 16.95 13.92
N TYR A 205 0.12 17.65 13.17
CA TYR A 205 1.57 17.59 13.34
C TYR A 205 2.02 18.08 14.72
N GLN A 206 1.55 19.26 15.16
CA GLN A 206 1.91 19.81 16.46
C GLN A 206 1.48 18.90 17.61
N ASP A 207 0.29 18.29 17.51
CA ASP A 207 -0.21 17.30 18.46
C ASP A 207 0.69 16.07 18.52
N ALA A 208 1.18 15.58 17.36
CA ALA A 208 2.12 14.47 17.30
C ALA A 208 3.47 14.81 17.97
N ARG A 209 3.98 16.02 17.73
CA ARG A 209 5.20 16.51 18.37
C ARG A 209 5.03 16.64 19.88
N ALA A 210 3.90 17.18 20.34
CA ALA A 210 3.57 17.31 21.76
C ALA A 210 3.43 15.93 22.45
N LYS A 211 2.99 14.91 21.72
CA LYS A 211 2.95 13.50 22.18
C LYS A 211 4.30 12.77 22.09
N GLY A 212 5.38 13.46 21.74
CA GLY A 212 6.75 12.92 21.79
C GLY A 212 7.22 12.26 20.50
N VAL A 213 6.50 12.38 19.37
CA VAL A 213 7.04 11.98 18.08
C VAL A 213 8.21 12.90 17.74
N ARG A 214 9.39 12.32 17.47
CA ARG A 214 10.59 13.08 17.11
C ARG A 214 10.58 13.37 15.62
N PHE A 215 10.84 14.62 15.27
CA PHE A 215 10.98 15.07 13.88
C PHE A 215 12.43 15.47 13.65
N VAL A 216 13.07 14.86 12.67
CA VAL A 216 14.48 15.11 12.32
C VAL A 216 14.52 15.61 10.88
N GLN A 217 14.98 16.84 10.69
CA GLN A 217 15.13 17.41 9.36
C GLN A 217 16.39 16.87 8.69
N ALA A 218 16.28 15.64 8.18
CA ALA A 218 17.32 14.97 7.43
C ALA A 218 16.71 14.04 6.39
N ARG A 219 17.43 13.83 5.29
CA ARG A 219 17.15 12.76 4.33
C ARG A 219 18.22 11.68 4.50
N PRO A 220 17.92 10.57 5.22
CA PRO A 220 18.85 9.46 5.34
C PRO A 220 19.30 8.97 3.97
N HIS A 221 20.60 8.72 3.85
CA HIS A 221 21.20 8.21 2.62
C HIS A 221 21.18 6.67 2.62
N THR A 222 21.53 6.06 3.76
CA THR A 222 21.73 4.61 3.89
C THR A 222 20.95 4.05 5.07
N ILE A 223 20.38 2.86 4.89
CA ILE A 223 19.87 2.00 5.96
C ILE A 223 20.68 0.70 5.93
N LEU A 224 21.31 0.39 7.05
CA LEU A 224 22.10 -0.82 7.25
C LEU A 224 21.34 -1.82 8.13
N PRO A 225 21.64 -3.13 8.03
CA PRO A 225 21.10 -4.11 8.96
C PRO A 225 21.53 -3.76 10.40
N GLY A 226 20.61 -3.88 11.36
CA GLY A 226 20.95 -3.71 12.77
C GLY A 226 21.80 -4.87 13.32
N PRO A 227 22.20 -4.78 14.61
CA PRO A 227 22.99 -5.82 15.28
C PRO A 227 22.34 -7.20 15.16
N ASN A 228 23.14 -8.24 14.89
CA ASN A 228 22.66 -9.61 14.68
C ASN A 228 21.61 -9.75 13.55
N ARG A 229 21.59 -8.82 12.59
CA ARG A 229 20.60 -8.72 11.50
C ARG A 229 19.15 -8.54 11.98
N LYS A 230 18.98 -7.90 13.15
CA LYS A 230 17.68 -7.53 13.70
C LYS A 230 17.59 -6.01 13.80
N GLY A 231 16.44 -5.47 13.42
CA GLY A 231 16.27 -4.03 13.27
C GLY A 231 17.18 -3.45 12.19
N VAL A 232 17.41 -2.14 12.29
CA VAL A 232 18.08 -1.34 11.29
C VAL A 232 18.97 -0.30 11.95
N ARG A 233 19.99 0.14 11.22
CA ARG A 233 20.78 1.32 11.54
C ARG A 233 20.56 2.37 10.46
N VAL A 234 20.18 3.57 10.85
CA VAL A 234 19.92 4.69 9.93
C VAL A 234 21.08 5.67 10.01
N GLU A 235 21.67 5.99 8.85
CA GLU A 235 22.72 6.99 8.71
C GLU A 235 22.15 8.29 8.16
N TYR A 236 22.38 9.40 8.86
CA TYR A 236 21.90 10.71 8.45
C TYR A 236 22.82 11.84 8.91
N ILE A 237 22.69 13.00 8.29
CA ILE A 237 23.36 14.24 8.72
C ILE A 237 22.41 15.01 9.62
N ASN A 238 22.84 15.36 10.82
CA ASN A 238 22.04 16.17 11.75
C ASN A 238 22.11 17.68 11.40
N GLU A 239 21.38 18.50 12.15
CA GLU A 239 21.35 19.96 11.95
C GLU A 239 22.71 20.63 12.17
N ASP A 240 23.60 20.03 12.96
CA ASP A 240 24.99 20.51 13.15
C ASP A 240 25.94 20.10 12.02
N GLY A 241 25.45 19.43 10.97
CA GLY A 241 26.25 18.94 9.86
C GLY A 241 27.09 17.70 10.19
N ARG A 242 26.82 17.02 11.32
CA ARG A 242 27.53 15.81 11.74
C ARG A 242 26.82 14.57 11.23
N GLN A 243 27.61 13.59 10.79
CA GLN A 243 27.10 12.25 10.51
C GLN A 243 26.72 11.57 11.82
N VAL A 244 25.49 11.08 11.88
CA VAL A 244 24.93 10.34 13.01
C VAL A 244 24.50 8.96 12.54
N GLU A 245 24.82 7.96 13.33
CA GLU A 245 24.30 6.60 13.22
C GLU A 245 23.33 6.37 14.37
N GLU A 246 22.13 5.90 14.05
CA GLU A 246 21.14 5.60 15.08
C GLU A 246 20.44 4.27 14.78
N ASP A 247 20.43 3.39 15.78
CA ASP A 247 19.77 2.09 15.70
C ASP A 247 18.26 2.21 15.99
N PHE A 248 17.46 1.46 15.23
CA PHE A 248 16.00 1.35 15.32
C PHE A 248 15.59 -0.13 15.21
N ASP A 249 14.44 -0.48 15.76
CA ASP A 249 13.88 -1.83 15.62
C ASP A 249 13.18 -2.05 14.28
N LEU A 250 12.65 -0.99 13.67
CA LEU A 250 11.96 -1.05 12.39
C LEU A 250 12.16 0.27 11.62
N ALA A 251 12.42 0.19 10.32
CA ALA A 251 12.32 1.34 9.41
C ALA A 251 11.11 1.20 8.50
N VAL A 252 10.32 2.27 8.41
CA VAL A 252 9.18 2.40 7.54
C VAL A 252 9.49 3.41 6.44
N LEU A 253 9.51 2.92 5.20
CA LEU A 253 9.70 3.70 4.01
C LEU A 253 8.38 4.35 3.61
N SER A 254 8.29 5.67 3.74
CA SER A 254 7.13 6.42 3.29
C SER A 254 7.17 6.59 1.77
N VAL A 255 6.80 5.51 1.08
CA VAL A 255 6.74 5.39 -0.38
C VAL A 255 5.73 6.38 -0.99
N GLY A 256 6.11 6.92 -2.14
CA GLY A 256 5.28 7.78 -2.96
C GLY A 256 4.18 7.03 -3.72
N LEU A 257 3.39 7.78 -4.47
CA LEU A 257 2.34 7.28 -5.34
C LEU A 257 2.76 7.45 -6.80
N GLU A 258 2.43 6.47 -7.63
CA GLU A 258 2.64 6.48 -9.07
C GLU A 258 1.30 6.20 -9.78
N ALA A 259 1.24 6.54 -11.07
CA ALA A 259 0.08 6.22 -11.89
C ALA A 259 -0.22 4.71 -11.85
N PRO A 260 -1.51 4.32 -11.82
CA PRO A 260 -1.91 2.94 -11.62
C PRO A 260 -1.44 2.03 -12.75
N ASP A 261 -1.29 0.74 -12.45
CA ASP A 261 -1.02 -0.27 -13.47
C ASP A 261 -2.13 -0.25 -14.54
N GLY A 262 -1.73 -0.32 -15.82
CA GLY A 262 -2.67 -0.26 -16.94
C GLY A 262 -3.18 1.16 -17.29
N ALA A 263 -2.67 2.24 -16.68
CA ALA A 263 -3.10 3.61 -16.99
C ALA A 263 -3.05 3.94 -18.49
N ARG A 264 -1.99 3.51 -19.20
CA ARG A 264 -1.84 3.71 -20.65
C ARG A 264 -2.86 2.93 -21.48
N GLU A 265 -3.17 1.70 -21.08
CA GLU A 265 -4.14 0.84 -21.76
C GLU A 265 -5.56 1.39 -21.58
N LEU A 266 -5.87 1.83 -20.36
CA LEU A 266 -7.14 2.50 -20.06
C LEU A 266 -7.26 3.81 -20.86
N ALA A 267 -6.20 4.61 -20.90
CA ALA A 267 -6.18 5.86 -21.66
C ALA A 267 -6.40 5.63 -23.16
N ALA A 268 -5.74 4.63 -23.75
CA ALA A 268 -5.97 4.22 -25.13
C ALA A 268 -7.41 3.74 -25.37
N THR A 269 -7.96 2.96 -24.44
CA THR A 269 -9.34 2.44 -24.53
C THR A 269 -10.38 3.57 -24.47
N LEU A 270 -10.15 4.55 -23.60
CA LEU A 270 -11.03 5.71 -23.43
C LEU A 270 -10.76 6.82 -24.47
N GLY A 271 -9.61 6.80 -25.14
CA GLY A 271 -9.17 7.88 -26.03
C GLY A 271 -8.94 9.19 -25.28
N ILE A 272 -8.23 9.14 -24.14
CA ILE A 272 -7.85 10.30 -23.33
C ILE A 272 -6.32 10.44 -23.26
N GLU A 273 -5.85 11.65 -22.98
CA GLU A 273 -4.43 11.96 -22.87
C GLU A 273 -3.90 11.74 -21.44
N LEU A 274 -2.62 11.38 -21.36
CA LEU A 274 -1.87 11.27 -20.11
C LEU A 274 -0.73 12.28 -20.10
N ASN A 275 -0.40 12.79 -18.93
CA ASN A 275 0.78 13.63 -18.74
C ASN A 275 2.07 12.80 -18.78
N ARG A 276 3.22 13.47 -18.71
CA ARG A 276 4.56 12.82 -18.75
C ARG A 276 4.84 11.81 -17.63
N PHE A 277 4.02 11.78 -16.58
CA PHE A 277 4.11 10.85 -15.45
C PHE A 277 3.06 9.73 -15.52
N ASN A 278 2.30 9.65 -16.62
CA ASN A 278 1.22 8.70 -16.91
C ASN A 278 -0.05 8.87 -16.05
N PHE A 279 -0.21 9.98 -15.35
CA PHE A 279 -1.53 10.34 -14.81
C PHE A 279 -2.40 10.97 -15.88
N VAL A 280 -3.71 10.98 -15.69
CA VAL A 280 -4.64 11.62 -16.64
C VAL A 280 -4.31 13.10 -16.77
N ASP A 281 -4.22 13.60 -18.00
CA ASP A 281 -3.92 15.01 -18.24
C ASP A 281 -5.16 15.88 -18.02
N THR A 282 -5.04 16.85 -17.13
CA THR A 282 -6.11 17.80 -16.76
C THR A 282 -5.53 19.21 -16.64
N THR A 283 -6.40 20.22 -16.56
CA THR A 283 -5.98 21.62 -16.43
C THR A 283 -6.53 22.27 -15.16
N SER A 284 -5.90 23.33 -14.69
CA SER A 284 -6.37 24.05 -13.48
C SER A 284 -7.77 24.64 -13.61
N PHE A 285 -8.24 24.91 -14.83
CA PHE A 285 -9.60 25.44 -15.07
C PHE A 285 -10.65 24.34 -15.24
N THR A 286 -10.22 23.11 -15.51
CA THR A 286 -11.08 21.94 -15.72
C THR A 286 -10.47 20.69 -15.06
N PRO A 287 -10.31 20.68 -13.72
CA PRO A 287 -9.46 19.70 -13.04
C PRO A 287 -9.97 18.26 -13.18
N VAL A 288 -11.27 18.06 -13.38
CA VAL A 288 -11.86 16.72 -13.52
C VAL A 288 -12.20 16.34 -14.97
N ALA A 289 -11.99 17.25 -15.92
CA ALA A 289 -12.28 17.00 -17.34
C ALA A 289 -11.03 16.45 -18.02
N THR A 290 -11.20 15.36 -18.75
CA THR A 290 -10.14 14.81 -19.60
C THR A 290 -10.08 15.54 -20.94
N SER A 291 -9.12 15.19 -21.80
CA SER A 291 -9.03 15.67 -23.18
C SER A 291 -10.22 15.26 -24.07
N ARG A 292 -11.10 14.35 -23.59
CA ARG A 292 -12.28 13.88 -24.34
C ARG A 292 -13.59 14.28 -23.64
N PRO A 293 -14.48 15.06 -24.30
CA PRO A 293 -15.80 15.37 -23.78
C PRO A 293 -16.62 14.11 -23.44
N GLY A 294 -17.32 14.14 -22.32
CA GLY A 294 -18.07 13.00 -21.78
C GLY A 294 -17.23 12.00 -21.00
N ILE A 295 -15.91 12.18 -20.92
CA ILE A 295 -15.02 11.39 -20.06
C ILE A 295 -14.38 12.29 -19.02
N TYR A 296 -14.50 11.87 -17.76
CA TYR A 296 -14.01 12.58 -16.59
C TYR A 296 -13.04 11.71 -15.80
N VAL A 297 -12.28 12.32 -14.91
CA VAL A 297 -11.37 11.64 -13.99
C VAL A 297 -11.67 12.03 -12.55
N CYS A 298 -11.45 11.12 -11.60
CA CYS A 298 -11.44 11.47 -10.19
C CYS A 298 -10.46 10.64 -9.37
N GLY A 299 -9.96 11.24 -8.29
CA GLY A 299 -9.06 10.60 -7.34
C GLY A 299 -7.63 10.48 -7.85
N ALA A 300 -6.88 9.54 -7.27
CA ALA A 300 -5.43 9.49 -7.39
C ALA A 300 -4.88 9.14 -8.79
N CYS A 301 -5.75 8.83 -9.75
CA CYS A 301 -5.33 8.64 -11.14
C CYS A 301 -5.19 9.96 -11.91
N GLU A 302 -5.68 11.07 -11.35
CA GLU A 302 -5.42 12.43 -11.82
C GLU A 302 -4.05 12.93 -11.34
N ALA A 303 -3.80 12.83 -10.02
CA ALA A 303 -2.53 13.17 -9.39
C ALA A 303 -2.50 12.66 -7.93
N PRO A 304 -1.30 12.54 -7.31
CA PRO A 304 -1.15 12.27 -5.88
C PRO A 304 -1.67 13.36 -4.93
#